data_AF-A0A3S3NLI5-F1
#
_entry.id   AF-A0A3S3NLI5-F1
#
_cell.length_a   1.000
_cell.length_b   1.000
_cell.length_c   1.000
_cell.angle_alpha   90.00
_cell.angle_beta   90.00
_cell.angle_gamma   90.00
#
_symmetry.space_group_name_H-M   'P 1'
#
loop_
_entity.id
_entity.type
_entity.pdbx_description
1 polymer ?
#
loop_
_entity_poly.entity_id
_entity_poly.type
_entity_poly.pdbx_seq_one_letter_code
_entity_poly.pdbx_strand_id
1 'polypeptide(L)'
;MPSEQRFTRTINPLQFDALEPKRFEDLVRQLLYDFRQWRQLEPTGRMGSDDGFDARGWEVISIDIDEEYPGEEGETPLSTDRIWLVQCKREKAIGPTKLVEYLENISKEELAGLYGIIIAAPADFSKKSRDAFRLWCSEHSISECHLWGKAELEDSLFQPKNDHLLFAYFGLSLTIRRRSLQTQLRAQTTIKRKLKRAIEKDTGVLLIRDVEDERYPYTPSDLGEPAEDENHALLRWWVHGDARLTHRGLEVIGRKYFAFIDRDEEHWDAANVLDDAPLSQHQDPWRGRVNSRDDRQKLYEFWASLPEGTAGWLTIWGIIPLEHIVEVDDVGDDLTEHPHIYVKVPKGELRPFGDSYPVLSYRHGWGNPPDITLDTRVEKFPAEFRKPFPIELESPRDESQPGT
;
A
#
# COMPACT_ATOMS: atom_id res chain seq x y z
N MET A 1 -16.41 1.99 23.49
CA MET A 1 -15.80 0.66 23.31
C MET A 1 -14.57 0.83 22.43
N PRO A 2 -13.35 0.47 22.85
CA PRO A 2 -12.19 0.57 21.99
C PRO A 2 -12.27 -0.50 20.90
N SER A 3 -12.21 -0.08 19.64
CA SER A 3 -12.20 -0.93 18.46
C SER A 3 -11.03 -1.91 18.51
N GLU A 4 -11.32 -3.20 18.51
CA GLU A 4 -10.31 -4.25 18.34
C GLU A 4 -9.56 -4.04 17.02
N GLN A 5 -8.27 -3.71 17.14
CA GLN A 5 -7.37 -3.76 16.00
C GLN A 5 -7.20 -5.22 15.58
N ARG A 6 -7.86 -5.63 14.49
CA ARG A 6 -7.56 -6.90 13.80
C ARG A 6 -6.21 -6.79 13.10
N PHE A 7 -5.13 -7.02 13.84
CA PHE A 7 -3.82 -7.24 13.26
C PHE A 7 -3.60 -8.73 13.00
N THR A 8 -3.83 -9.17 11.77
CA THR A 8 -3.11 -10.32 11.21
C THR A 8 -3.05 -10.14 9.71
N ARG A 9 -2.08 -9.36 9.22
CA ARG A 9 -1.64 -9.46 7.83
C ARG A 9 -0.71 -10.68 7.79
N THR A 10 -1.30 -11.86 7.63
CA THR A 10 -0.58 -13.13 7.53
C THR A 10 0.44 -12.97 6.40
N ILE A 11 1.73 -12.98 6.73
CA ILE A 11 2.74 -13.17 5.71
C ILE A 11 2.50 -14.58 5.19
N ASN A 12 2.34 -14.74 3.88
CA ASN A 12 2.21 -16.07 3.29
C ASN A 12 3.40 -16.92 3.75
N PRO A 13 3.18 -18.20 4.14
CA PRO A 13 4.26 -19.08 4.55
C PRO A 13 5.40 -19.10 3.52
N LEU A 14 6.64 -19.18 3.97
CA LEU A 14 7.78 -19.21 3.07
C LEU A 14 7.75 -20.49 2.23
N GLN A 15 7.91 -20.34 0.92
CA GLN A 15 7.86 -21.45 -0.03
C GLN A 15 9.23 -22.12 -0.15
N PHE A 16 9.68 -22.80 0.91
CA PHE A 16 10.96 -23.54 0.90
C PHE A 16 11.04 -24.60 -0.21
N ASP A 17 9.90 -25.13 -0.66
CA ASP A 17 9.81 -26.08 -1.78
C ASP A 17 10.36 -25.50 -3.10
N ALA A 18 10.28 -24.18 -3.27
CA ALA A 18 10.75 -23.49 -4.47
C ALA A 18 12.28 -23.33 -4.51
N LEU A 19 12.97 -23.53 -3.37
CA LEU A 19 14.43 -23.50 -3.32
C LEU A 19 15.01 -24.81 -3.83
N GLU A 20 16.03 -24.73 -4.68
CA GLU A 20 16.84 -25.90 -5.04
C GLU A 20 17.46 -26.54 -3.78
N PRO A 21 17.64 -27.89 -3.72
CA PRO A 21 18.16 -28.57 -2.53
C PRO A 21 19.44 -27.95 -1.95
N LYS A 22 20.43 -27.66 -2.82
CA LYS A 22 21.69 -27.02 -2.44
C LYS A 22 21.50 -25.60 -1.88
N ARG A 23 20.51 -24.85 -2.40
CA ARG A 23 20.18 -23.52 -1.89
C ARG A 23 19.53 -23.61 -0.50
N PHE A 24 18.75 -24.64 -0.24
CA PHE A 24 18.19 -24.90 1.09
C PHE A 24 19.29 -25.25 2.10
N GLU A 25 20.24 -26.13 1.73
CA GLU A 25 21.43 -26.42 2.55
C GLU A 25 22.23 -25.15 2.87
N ASP A 26 22.50 -24.31 1.86
CA ASP A 26 23.22 -23.06 2.05
C ASP A 26 22.48 -22.06 2.95
N LEU A 27 21.15 -22.03 2.87
CA LEU A 27 20.30 -21.22 3.73
C LEU A 27 20.40 -21.66 5.19
N VAL A 28 20.24 -22.96 5.46
CA VAL A 28 20.36 -23.54 6.81
C VAL A 28 21.76 -23.29 7.36
N ARG A 29 22.81 -23.50 6.56
CA ARG A 29 24.19 -23.21 6.95
C ARG A 29 24.42 -21.74 7.29
N GLN A 30 23.80 -20.82 6.55
CA GLN A 30 23.88 -19.39 6.86
C GLN A 30 23.17 -19.03 8.16
N LEU A 31 22.01 -19.64 8.43
CA LEU A 31 21.34 -19.49 9.72
C LEU A 31 22.16 -20.07 10.87
N LEU A 32 22.93 -21.13 10.62
CA LEU A 32 23.77 -21.77 11.63
C LEU A 32 24.92 -20.90 12.10
N TYR A 33 25.50 -20.01 11.28
CA TYR A 33 26.59 -19.14 11.74
C TYR A 33 26.25 -18.34 13.00
N ASP A 34 24.96 -18.02 13.18
CA ASP A 34 24.44 -17.27 14.30
C ASP A 34 23.92 -18.15 15.46
N PHE A 35 23.91 -19.46 15.29
CA PHE A 35 23.37 -20.40 16.28
C PHE A 35 24.37 -20.72 17.41
N ARG A 36 25.67 -20.80 17.07
CA ARG A 36 26.79 -21.09 17.98
C ARG A 36 28.05 -20.36 17.53
N GLN A 37 29.06 -20.31 18.41
CA GLN A 37 30.37 -19.78 18.09
C GLN A 37 31.23 -20.85 17.40
N TRP A 38 31.16 -20.88 16.07
CA TRP A 38 31.90 -21.85 15.28
C TRP A 38 33.36 -21.44 15.09
N ARG A 39 34.29 -22.36 15.33
CA ARG A 39 35.66 -22.31 14.78
C ARG A 39 35.60 -22.50 13.27
N GLN A 40 34.85 -23.51 12.85
CA GLN A 40 34.71 -23.89 11.45
C GLN A 40 33.35 -24.54 11.23
N LEU A 41 32.74 -24.25 10.08
CA LEU A 41 31.51 -24.88 9.61
C LEU A 41 31.75 -25.32 8.16
N GLU A 42 31.97 -26.61 7.96
CA GLU A 42 32.37 -27.21 6.69
C GLU A 42 31.15 -27.75 5.92
N PRO A 43 30.94 -27.36 4.65
CA PRO A 43 29.87 -27.88 3.81
C PRO A 43 30.30 -29.20 3.15
N THR A 44 29.97 -30.33 3.76
CA THR A 44 30.35 -31.66 3.27
C THR A 44 29.46 -32.16 2.13
N GLY A 45 28.21 -31.69 2.05
CA GLY A 45 27.25 -32.06 1.00
C GLY A 45 27.63 -31.61 -0.43
N ARG A 46 28.57 -30.66 -0.60
CA ARG A 46 28.99 -30.19 -1.93
C ARG A 46 30.00 -31.10 -2.64
N MET A 47 30.69 -31.98 -1.91
CA MET A 47 31.83 -32.75 -2.43
C MET A 47 31.44 -34.11 -3.06
N GLY A 48 30.16 -34.48 -3.02
CA GLY A 48 29.64 -35.63 -3.78
C GLY A 48 29.98 -37.01 -3.20
N SER A 49 30.59 -37.11 -2.01
CA SER A 49 30.53 -38.34 -1.22
C SER A 49 29.27 -38.31 -0.38
N ASP A 50 28.45 -39.34 -0.55
CA ASP A 50 27.10 -39.48 0.02
C ASP A 50 27.18 -39.97 1.47
N ASP A 51 28.13 -39.45 2.27
CA ASP A 51 28.38 -39.87 3.66
C ASP A 51 27.23 -39.48 4.62
N GLY A 52 26.12 -38.98 4.07
CA GLY A 52 24.84 -38.86 4.76
C GLY A 52 24.59 -37.52 5.45
N PHE A 53 25.53 -36.57 5.43
CA PHE A 53 25.42 -35.28 6.11
C PHE A 53 25.87 -34.08 5.26
N ASP A 54 25.22 -32.93 5.51
CA ASP A 54 25.32 -31.75 4.65
C ASP A 54 26.34 -30.74 5.16
N ALA A 55 26.57 -30.70 6.48
CA ALA A 55 27.64 -29.91 7.08
C ALA A 55 28.16 -30.49 8.40
N ARG A 56 29.41 -30.14 8.73
CA ARG A 56 30.08 -30.45 10.01
C ARG A 56 30.56 -29.17 10.67
N GLY A 57 30.29 -29.02 11.97
CA GLY A 57 30.64 -27.84 12.75
C GLY A 57 31.60 -28.17 13.89
N TRP A 58 32.56 -27.28 14.12
CA TRP A 58 33.42 -27.29 15.30
C TRP A 58 33.10 -26.04 16.11
N GLU A 59 32.41 -26.21 17.23
CA GLU A 59 32.07 -25.13 18.15
C GLU A 59 33.22 -24.94 19.14
N VAL A 60 33.64 -23.69 19.33
CA VAL A 60 34.67 -23.33 20.32
C VAL A 60 34.03 -23.27 21.70
N ILE A 61 34.57 -24.03 22.66
CA ILE A 61 34.35 -23.77 24.08
C ILE A 61 35.56 -23.02 24.64
N SER A 62 35.35 -21.85 25.24
CA SER A 62 36.30 -21.29 26.19
C SER A 62 36.11 -21.99 27.53
N ILE A 63 37.10 -22.77 27.96
CA ILE A 63 37.17 -23.23 29.33
C ILE A 63 37.77 -22.06 30.11
N ASP A 64 36.94 -21.32 30.84
CA ASP A 64 37.43 -20.43 31.88
C ASP A 64 37.99 -21.34 32.98
N ILE A 65 39.32 -21.44 33.03
CA ILE A 65 39.99 -22.09 34.15
C ILE A 65 39.79 -21.14 35.32
N ASP A 66 39.07 -21.58 36.37
CA ASP A 66 38.91 -20.81 37.61
C ASP A 66 40.28 -20.26 38.04
N GLU A 67 40.39 -18.93 38.08
CA GLU A 67 41.56 -18.18 38.51
C GLU A 67 41.84 -18.43 40.01
N GLU A 68 42.41 -19.58 40.37
CA GLU A 68 42.88 -19.83 41.75
C GLU A 68 44.36 -20.18 41.86
N TYR A 69 45.14 -20.11 40.77
CA TYR A 69 46.60 -20.18 40.84
C TYR A 69 47.28 -19.09 39.98
N PRO A 70 47.86 -18.04 40.60
CA PRO A 70 48.70 -17.09 39.89
C PRO A 70 50.09 -17.73 39.72
N GLY A 71 50.31 -18.40 38.59
CA GLY A 71 51.58 -19.03 38.26
C GLY A 71 51.84 -19.04 36.75
N GLU A 72 52.70 -18.12 36.33
CA GLU A 72 53.44 -18.03 35.06
C GLU A 72 52.70 -17.67 33.75
N GLU A 73 53.37 -16.79 33.00
CA GLU A 73 52.93 -16.16 31.75
C GLU A 73 52.75 -17.18 30.61
N GLY A 74 51.62 -17.11 29.91
CA GLY A 74 51.56 -17.48 28.49
C GLY A 74 50.86 -18.78 28.09
N GLU A 75 49.99 -19.37 28.92
CA GLU A 75 49.17 -20.50 28.44
C GLU A 75 47.89 -20.02 27.74
N THR A 76 47.84 -20.19 26.41
CA THR A 76 46.60 -20.10 25.63
C THR A 76 45.56 -21.04 26.23
N PRO A 77 44.32 -20.61 26.52
CA PRO A 77 43.31 -21.49 27.09
C PRO A 77 43.10 -22.72 26.19
N LEU A 78 43.10 -23.90 26.82
CA LEU A 78 42.81 -25.19 26.18
C LEU A 78 41.37 -25.16 25.62
N SER A 79 41.22 -24.75 24.36
CA SER A 79 39.95 -24.82 23.66
C SER A 79 39.73 -26.25 23.17
N THR A 80 38.72 -26.92 23.74
CA THR A 80 38.28 -28.22 23.24
C THR A 80 37.08 -27.97 22.33
N ASP A 81 37.12 -28.50 21.11
CA ASP A 81 36.03 -28.29 20.16
C ASP A 81 34.89 -29.28 20.39
N ARG A 82 33.65 -28.78 20.37
CA ARG A 82 32.46 -29.63 20.26
C ARG A 82 32.18 -29.87 18.79
N ILE A 83 32.07 -31.15 18.43
CA ILE A 83 31.78 -31.55 17.06
C ILE A 83 30.26 -31.66 16.89
N TRP A 84 29.77 -31.03 15.84
CA TRP A 84 28.36 -31.00 15.45
C TRP A 84 28.17 -31.58 14.06
N LEU A 85 27.10 -32.35 13.88
CA LEU A 85 26.65 -32.81 12.57
C LEU A 85 25.34 -32.14 12.19
N VAL A 86 25.25 -31.69 10.94
CA VAL A 86 24.09 -31.00 10.39
C VAL A 86 23.60 -31.76 9.18
N GLN A 87 22.31 -32.10 9.18
CA GLN A 87 21.64 -32.74 8.07
C GLN A 87 20.43 -31.92 7.62
N CYS A 88 20.39 -31.61 6.34
CA CYS A 88 19.34 -30.86 5.67
C CYS A 88 18.50 -31.81 4.82
N LYS A 89 17.21 -31.90 5.10
CA LYS A 89 16.28 -32.74 4.32
C LYS A 89 15.16 -31.86 3.78
N ARG A 90 15.20 -31.58 2.47
CA ARG A 90 14.15 -30.81 1.77
C ARG A 90 12.96 -31.70 1.43
N GLU A 91 12.26 -32.17 2.46
CA GLU A 91 11.05 -32.97 2.34
C GLU A 91 9.86 -32.27 3.02
N LYS A 92 8.64 -32.49 2.52
CA LYS A 92 7.42 -31.88 3.07
C LYS A 92 6.96 -32.50 4.39
N ALA A 93 7.31 -33.76 4.62
CA ALA A 93 6.91 -34.51 5.80
C ALA A 93 7.98 -35.54 6.14
N ILE A 94 8.40 -35.56 7.40
CA ILE A 94 9.36 -36.53 7.93
C ILE A 94 8.75 -37.20 9.16
N GLY A 95 8.45 -38.50 9.02
CA GLY A 95 7.92 -39.33 10.10
C GLY A 95 9.01 -39.78 11.08
N PRO A 96 8.62 -40.33 12.25
CA PRO A 96 9.56 -40.78 13.28
C PRO A 96 10.50 -41.88 12.79
N THR A 97 10.01 -42.88 12.05
CA THR A 97 10.84 -43.98 11.54
C THR A 97 11.93 -43.47 10.59
N LYS A 98 11.54 -42.63 9.62
CA LYS A 98 12.47 -42.07 8.65
C LYS A 98 13.53 -41.17 9.30
N LEU A 99 13.15 -40.46 10.36
CA LEU A 99 14.07 -39.63 11.12
C LEU A 99 15.15 -40.48 11.82
N VAL A 100 14.77 -41.63 12.38
CA VAL A 100 15.71 -42.59 12.97
C VAL A 100 16.57 -43.25 11.90
N GLU A 101 16.01 -43.62 10.75
CA GLU A 101 16.77 -44.16 9.61
C GLU A 101 17.89 -43.20 9.16
N TYR A 102 17.64 -41.89 9.14
CA TYR A 102 18.69 -40.92 8.82
C TYR A 102 19.84 -40.93 9.82
N LEU A 103 19.53 -41.15 11.11
CA LEU A 103 20.51 -41.18 12.19
C LEU A 103 21.31 -42.49 12.21
N GLU A 104 20.67 -43.62 11.88
CA GLU A 104 21.33 -44.92 11.79
C GLU A 104 22.36 -45.02 10.66
N ASN A 105 22.28 -44.12 9.67
CA ASN A 105 23.27 -44.01 8.60
C ASN A 105 24.59 -43.34 9.06
N ILE A 106 24.66 -42.78 10.27
CA ILE A 106 25.88 -42.16 10.80
C ILE A 106 26.88 -43.26 11.17
N SER A 107 28.13 -43.14 10.71
CA SER A 107 29.17 -44.12 11.00
C SER A 107 29.50 -44.18 12.51
N LYS A 108 29.89 -45.35 13.00
CA LYS A 108 30.21 -45.53 14.42
C LYS A 108 31.43 -44.70 14.84
N GLU A 109 32.37 -44.48 13.92
CA GLU A 109 33.54 -43.63 14.14
C GLU A 109 33.13 -42.16 14.35
N GLU A 110 32.18 -41.65 13.57
CA GLU A 110 31.72 -40.26 13.70
C GLU A 110 30.87 -40.04 14.94
N LEU A 111 30.03 -41.03 15.28
CA LEU A 111 29.15 -40.97 16.43
C LEU A 111 29.91 -40.91 17.76
N ALA A 112 31.05 -41.61 17.86
CA ALA A 112 31.86 -41.66 19.08
C ALA A 112 32.47 -40.31 19.51
N GLY A 113 32.62 -39.36 18.58
CA GLY A 113 33.20 -38.04 18.84
C GLY A 113 32.19 -36.89 18.82
N LEU A 114 30.90 -37.20 18.73
CA LEU A 114 29.88 -36.21 18.42
C LEU A 114 29.28 -35.58 19.68
N TYR A 115 29.25 -34.26 19.73
CA TYR A 115 28.59 -33.52 20.81
C TYR A 115 27.11 -33.30 20.52
N GLY A 116 26.77 -32.92 19.29
CA GLY A 116 25.38 -32.61 18.94
C GLY A 116 24.99 -32.83 17.48
N ILE A 117 23.69 -32.97 17.26
CA ILE A 117 23.08 -33.16 15.94
C ILE A 117 22.01 -32.10 15.69
N ILE A 118 21.99 -31.58 14.46
CA ILE A 118 20.96 -30.68 13.96
C ILE A 118 20.36 -31.30 12.69
N ILE A 119 19.06 -31.55 12.70
CA ILE A 119 18.31 -31.92 11.48
C ILE A 119 17.39 -30.77 11.11
N ALA A 120 17.57 -30.23 9.90
CA ALA A 120 16.79 -29.14 9.35
C ALA A 120 15.93 -29.61 8.17
N ALA A 121 14.63 -29.34 8.22
CA ALA A 121 13.71 -29.67 7.15
C ALA A 121 12.56 -28.66 7.08
N PRO A 122 12.05 -28.32 5.87
CA PRO A 122 10.87 -27.48 5.72
C PRO A 122 9.57 -28.28 5.97
N ALA A 123 9.58 -29.15 6.99
CA ALA A 123 8.49 -30.02 7.39
C ALA A 123 8.04 -29.70 8.81
N ASP A 124 6.79 -30.04 9.12
CA ASP A 124 6.28 -30.02 10.48
C ASP A 124 6.59 -31.34 11.17
N PHE A 125 7.43 -31.29 12.21
CA PHE A 125 7.74 -32.47 13.01
C PHE A 125 6.67 -32.73 14.06
N SER A 126 6.08 -33.93 14.04
CA SER A 126 5.13 -34.35 15.07
C SER A 126 5.80 -34.47 16.44
N LYS A 127 5.01 -34.42 17.53
CA LYS A 127 5.52 -34.71 18.88
C LYS A 127 6.21 -36.09 18.94
N LYS A 128 5.62 -37.11 18.32
CA LYS A 128 6.20 -38.46 18.25
C LYS A 128 7.56 -38.47 17.56
N SER A 129 7.74 -37.67 16.49
CA SER A 129 9.04 -37.53 15.81
C SER A 129 10.08 -36.88 16.71
N ARG A 130 9.70 -35.81 17.44
CA ARG A 130 10.58 -35.13 18.40
C ARG A 130 10.99 -36.06 19.55
N ASP A 131 10.05 -36.85 20.08
CA ASP A 131 10.30 -37.79 21.17
C ASP A 131 11.23 -38.94 20.73
N ALA A 132 10.99 -39.52 19.54
CA ALA A 132 11.84 -40.58 18.97
C ALA A 132 13.28 -40.10 18.71
N PHE A 133 13.44 -38.89 18.18
CA PHE A 133 14.75 -38.27 17.94
C PHE A 133 15.55 -38.09 19.24
N ARG A 134 14.91 -37.56 20.28
CA ARG A 134 15.56 -37.35 21.58
C ARG A 134 15.93 -38.66 22.25
N LEU A 135 15.07 -39.68 22.15
CA LEU A 135 15.36 -41.00 22.68
C LEU A 135 16.60 -41.60 22.02
N TRP A 136 16.66 -41.58 20.68
CA TRP A 136 17.81 -42.09 19.95
C TRP A 136 19.10 -41.36 20.33
N CYS A 137 19.07 -40.02 20.42
CA CYS A 137 20.22 -39.24 20.86
C CYS A 137 20.71 -39.63 22.26
N SER A 138 19.78 -39.85 23.20
CA SER A 138 20.10 -40.25 24.56
C SER A 138 20.75 -41.64 24.62
N GLU A 139 20.26 -42.59 23.82
CA GLU A 139 20.82 -43.95 23.73
C GLU A 139 22.26 -43.95 23.17
N HIS A 140 22.56 -42.97 22.32
CA HIS A 140 23.85 -42.82 21.64
C HIS A 140 24.78 -41.80 22.32
N SER A 141 24.45 -41.35 23.54
CA SER A 141 25.27 -40.43 24.35
C SER A 141 25.56 -39.08 23.70
N ILE A 142 24.66 -38.61 22.83
CA ILE A 142 24.75 -37.28 22.21
C ILE A 142 24.18 -36.25 23.17
N SER A 143 24.92 -35.17 23.40
CA SER A 143 24.58 -34.17 24.44
C SER A 143 23.50 -33.20 24.00
N GLU A 144 23.51 -32.75 22.74
CA GLU A 144 22.53 -31.80 22.21
C GLU A 144 21.89 -32.26 20.90
N CYS A 145 20.56 -32.16 20.83
CA CYS A 145 19.80 -32.58 19.65
C CYS A 145 18.73 -31.56 19.28
N HIS A 146 18.83 -31.00 18.08
CA HIS A 146 17.96 -29.94 17.56
C HIS A 146 17.24 -30.37 16.28
N LEU A 147 15.93 -30.14 16.24
CA LEU A 147 15.12 -30.29 15.03
C LEU A 147 14.66 -28.91 14.58
N TRP A 148 15.12 -28.48 13.42
CA TRP A 148 14.70 -27.23 12.78
C TRP A 148 13.62 -27.55 11.75
N GLY A 149 12.36 -27.48 12.19
CA GLY A 149 11.22 -27.63 11.30
C GLY A 149 10.90 -26.34 10.55
N LYS A 150 9.80 -26.38 9.79
CA LYS A 150 9.33 -25.22 9.03
C LYS A 150 9.15 -23.98 9.90
N ALA A 151 8.50 -24.12 11.06
CA ALA A 151 8.23 -23.01 11.97
C ALA A 151 9.53 -22.40 12.52
N GLU A 152 10.47 -23.23 12.99
CA GLU A 152 11.74 -22.76 13.54
C GLU A 152 12.60 -22.05 12.48
N LEU A 153 12.56 -22.52 11.22
CA LEU A 153 13.23 -21.88 10.09
C LEU A 153 12.58 -20.54 9.71
N GLU A 154 11.25 -20.46 9.62
CA GLU A 154 10.54 -19.22 9.34
C GLU A 154 10.79 -18.17 10.43
N ASP A 155 10.64 -18.55 11.70
CA ASP A 155 10.86 -17.67 12.83
C ASP A 155 12.28 -17.11 12.85
N SER A 156 13.28 -17.94 12.52
CA SER A 156 14.67 -17.49 12.41
C SER A 156 14.86 -16.51 11.25
N LEU A 157 14.26 -16.77 10.08
CA LEU A 157 14.38 -15.92 8.89
C LEU A 157 13.68 -14.56 9.03
N PHE A 158 12.60 -14.48 9.80
CA PHE A 158 11.91 -13.21 10.05
C PHE A 158 12.58 -12.33 11.10
N GLN A 159 13.68 -12.79 11.73
CA GLN A 159 14.47 -11.92 12.61
C GLN A 159 15.16 -10.81 11.79
N PRO A 160 15.21 -9.56 12.29
CA PRO A 160 15.80 -8.44 11.54
C PRO A 160 17.24 -8.66 11.07
N LYS A 161 18.04 -9.41 11.83
CA LYS A 161 19.42 -9.77 11.47
C LYS A 161 19.51 -10.65 10.21
N ASN A 162 18.47 -11.43 9.93
CA ASN A 162 18.40 -12.37 8.81
C ASN A 162 17.65 -11.79 7.60
N ASP A 163 17.31 -10.49 7.58
CA ASP A 163 16.62 -9.83 6.46
C ASP A 163 17.38 -9.99 5.13
N HIS A 164 18.71 -10.06 5.19
CA HIS A 164 19.57 -10.31 4.03
C HIS A 164 19.37 -11.72 3.45
N LEU A 165 19.15 -12.73 4.29
CA LEU A 165 18.85 -14.10 3.87
C LEU A 165 17.42 -14.19 3.30
N LEU A 166 16.47 -13.55 3.98
CA LEU A 166 15.08 -13.47 3.52
C LEU A 166 15.00 -12.85 2.10
N PHE A 167 15.80 -11.82 1.85
CA PHE A 167 15.89 -11.19 0.53
C PHE A 167 16.60 -12.07 -0.50
N ALA A 168 17.77 -12.63 -0.15
CA ALA A 168 18.58 -13.43 -1.07
C ALA A 168 17.88 -14.73 -1.53
N TYR A 169 17.09 -15.35 -0.65
CA TYR A 169 16.45 -16.64 -0.91
C TYR A 169 14.98 -16.52 -1.33
N PHE A 170 14.24 -15.53 -0.82
CA PHE A 170 12.80 -15.40 -1.08
C PHE A 170 12.40 -14.08 -1.73
N GLY A 171 13.35 -13.16 -1.98
CA GLY A 171 13.05 -11.85 -2.56
C GLY A 171 12.26 -10.91 -1.62
N LEU A 172 12.17 -11.25 -0.34
CA LEU A 172 11.41 -10.53 0.67
C LEU A 172 12.37 -9.72 1.55
N SER A 173 12.08 -8.44 1.80
CA SER A 173 12.80 -7.65 2.81
C SER A 173 11.83 -6.82 3.65
N LEU A 174 11.94 -6.97 4.97
CA LEU A 174 11.25 -6.19 5.98
C LEU A 174 11.75 -4.74 5.98
N THR A 175 13.05 -4.53 5.75
CA THR A 175 13.67 -3.19 5.72
C THR A 175 13.25 -2.38 4.50
N ILE A 176 13.22 -3.01 3.32
CA ILE A 176 12.79 -2.35 2.06
C ILE A 176 11.33 -1.90 2.16
N ARG A 177 10.46 -2.72 2.77
CA ARG A 177 9.05 -2.38 2.97
C ARG A 177 8.83 -1.21 3.94
N ARG A 178 9.64 -1.10 5.00
CA ARG A 178 9.58 0.04 5.93
C ARG A 178 10.09 1.32 5.27
N ARG A 179 11.16 1.23 4.47
CA ARG A 179 11.70 2.36 3.71
C ARG A 179 10.72 2.86 2.63
N SER A 180 10.02 1.96 1.94
CA SER A 180 9.04 2.35 0.91
C SER A 180 7.85 3.11 1.48
N LEU A 181 7.31 2.67 2.63
CA LEU A 181 6.21 3.37 3.31
C LEU A 181 6.62 4.77 3.79
N GLN A 182 7.82 4.89 4.36
CA GLN A 182 8.35 6.18 4.80
C GLN A 182 8.53 7.15 3.62
N THR A 183 9.05 6.65 2.49
CA THR A 183 9.19 7.44 1.25
C THR A 183 7.82 7.89 0.73
N GLN A 184 6.82 6.99 0.70
CA GLN A 184 5.47 7.31 0.26
C GLN A 184 4.81 8.40 1.14
N LEU A 185 4.90 8.27 2.47
CA LEU A 185 4.36 9.27 3.40
C LEU A 185 5.04 10.64 3.25
N ARG A 186 6.36 10.65 3.02
CA ARG A 186 7.11 11.89 2.75
C ARG A 186 6.67 12.54 1.44
N ALA A 187 6.49 11.76 0.38
CA ALA A 187 5.99 12.26 -0.91
C ALA A 187 4.60 12.88 -0.75
N GLN A 188 3.65 12.18 -0.12
CA GLN A 188 2.30 12.70 0.14
C GLN A 188 2.32 13.97 0.98
N THR A 189 3.15 14.03 2.03
CA THR A 189 3.26 15.23 2.89
C THR A 189 3.84 16.42 2.11
N THR A 190 4.81 16.18 1.23
CA THR A 190 5.37 17.22 0.36
C THR A 190 4.33 17.75 -0.62
N ILE A 191 3.62 16.87 -1.32
CA ILE A 191 2.53 17.26 -2.24
C ILE A 191 1.47 18.07 -1.48
N LYS A 192 1.02 17.59 -0.31
CA LYS A 192 0.05 18.30 0.53
C LYS A 192 0.49 19.73 0.85
N ARG A 193 1.77 19.94 1.18
CA ARG A 193 2.33 21.28 1.45
C ARG A 193 2.43 22.16 0.21
N LYS A 194 2.71 21.58 -0.96
CA LYS A 194 2.73 22.32 -2.23
C LYS A 194 1.31 22.71 -2.66
N LEU A 195 0.36 21.77 -2.59
CA LEU A 195 -1.07 22.04 -2.86
C LEU A 195 -1.60 23.18 -2.00
N LYS A 196 -1.31 23.17 -0.70
CA LYS A 196 -1.76 24.24 0.20
C LYS A 196 -1.28 25.62 -0.29
N ARG A 197 -0.01 25.72 -0.70
CA ARG A 197 0.57 26.97 -1.24
C ARG A 197 -0.04 27.35 -2.58
N ALA A 198 -0.21 26.38 -3.48
CA ALA A 198 -0.85 26.59 -4.78
C ALA A 198 -2.27 27.15 -4.63
N ILE A 199 -3.09 26.55 -3.76
CA ILE A 199 -4.46 27.00 -3.47
C ILE A 199 -4.48 28.43 -2.92
N GLU A 200 -3.56 28.75 -1.99
CA GLU A 200 -3.47 30.08 -1.38
C GLU A 200 -3.01 31.17 -2.36
N LYS A 201 -2.19 30.82 -3.37
CA LYS A 201 -1.59 31.77 -4.32
C LYS A 201 -2.64 32.42 -5.23
N ASP A 202 -3.54 31.61 -5.78
CA ASP A 202 -4.41 32.02 -6.88
C ASP A 202 -5.90 31.87 -6.56
N THR A 203 -6.25 32.15 -5.30
CA THR A 203 -7.64 32.09 -4.81
C THR A 203 -8.34 30.75 -5.11
N GLY A 204 -7.58 29.66 -5.12
CA GLY A 204 -8.07 28.31 -5.39
C GLY A 204 -8.36 28.01 -6.87
N VAL A 205 -7.88 28.82 -7.82
CA VAL A 205 -7.89 28.44 -9.24
C VAL A 205 -6.64 27.61 -9.55
N LEU A 206 -6.83 26.44 -10.17
CA LEU A 206 -5.78 25.48 -10.47
C LEU A 206 -5.95 24.91 -11.88
N LEU A 207 -4.84 24.73 -12.59
CA LEU A 207 -4.80 23.92 -13.81
C LEU A 207 -4.40 22.50 -13.45
N ILE A 208 -5.30 21.55 -13.64
CA ILE A 208 -5.04 20.12 -13.45
C ILE A 208 -4.66 19.51 -14.80
N ARG A 209 -3.57 18.74 -14.87
CA ARG A 209 -3.04 18.13 -16.09
C ARG A 209 -2.76 16.66 -15.90
N ASP A 210 -3.16 15.84 -16.86
CA ASP A 210 -2.69 14.46 -16.93
C ASP A 210 -1.21 14.42 -17.31
N VAL A 211 -0.41 13.69 -16.53
CA VAL A 211 1.01 13.47 -16.81
C VAL A 211 1.27 12.69 -18.08
N GLU A 212 0.29 11.91 -18.55
CA GLU A 212 0.40 11.13 -19.78
C GLU A 212 -0.04 11.92 -21.04
N ASP A 213 -0.52 13.16 -20.89
CA ASP A 213 -0.94 14.00 -22.03
C ASP A 213 0.11 15.07 -22.40
N GLU A 214 0.78 14.84 -23.53
CA GLU A 214 1.81 15.73 -24.08
C GLU A 214 1.24 16.84 -24.98
N ARG A 215 -0.09 16.89 -25.22
CA ARG A 215 -0.70 17.82 -26.18
C ARG A 215 -0.87 19.23 -25.64
N TYR A 216 -0.85 19.41 -24.31
CA TYR A 216 -0.92 20.74 -23.71
C TYR A 216 0.17 21.64 -24.31
N PRO A 217 -0.14 22.88 -24.73
CA PRO A 217 -1.41 23.60 -24.55
C PRO A 217 -2.36 23.57 -25.76
N TYR A 218 -2.09 22.76 -26.77
CA TYR A 218 -2.76 22.81 -28.07
C TYR A 218 -4.10 22.07 -28.08
N THR A 219 -5.15 22.73 -28.57
CA THR A 219 -6.46 22.12 -28.79
C THR A 219 -6.46 21.25 -30.06
N PRO A 220 -7.41 20.30 -30.21
CA PRO A 220 -7.58 19.55 -31.46
C PRO A 220 -7.64 20.43 -32.71
N SER A 221 -8.28 21.62 -32.61
CA SER A 221 -8.30 22.60 -33.69
C SER A 221 -6.93 23.15 -34.05
N ASP A 222 -6.05 23.38 -33.06
CA ASP A 222 -4.68 23.85 -33.31
C ASP A 222 -3.84 22.77 -34.02
N LEU A 223 -4.20 21.50 -33.82
CA LEU A 223 -3.56 20.33 -34.43
C LEU A 223 -4.16 19.95 -35.80
N GLY A 224 -5.17 20.69 -36.28
CA GLY A 224 -5.86 20.41 -37.55
C GLY A 224 -6.79 19.20 -37.51
N GLU A 225 -7.16 18.73 -36.31
CA GLU A 225 -8.15 17.68 -36.13
C GLU A 225 -9.57 18.28 -36.24
N PRO A 226 -10.55 17.55 -36.80
CA PRO A 226 -11.91 18.06 -36.92
C PRO A 226 -12.47 18.41 -35.54
N ALA A 227 -12.85 19.68 -35.38
CA ALA A 227 -13.61 20.16 -34.24
C ALA A 227 -15.06 19.67 -34.39
N GLU A 228 -15.31 18.39 -34.13
CA GLU A 228 -16.67 17.96 -33.83
C GLU A 228 -17.05 18.60 -32.48
N ASP A 229 -18.26 19.17 -32.39
CA ASP A 229 -18.74 20.08 -31.33
C ASP A 229 -18.68 19.53 -29.87
N GLU A 230 -18.17 18.31 -29.67
CA GLU A 230 -18.01 17.63 -28.38
C GLU A 230 -16.53 17.36 -27.98
N ASN A 231 -15.55 17.79 -28.78
CA ASN A 231 -14.13 17.43 -28.59
C ASN A 231 -13.40 18.09 -27.40
N HIS A 232 -14.05 18.96 -26.61
CA HIS A 232 -13.50 19.39 -25.30
C HIS A 232 -13.37 18.21 -24.30
N ALA A 233 -14.02 17.08 -24.57
CA ALA A 233 -13.86 15.84 -23.81
C ALA A 233 -12.49 15.17 -24.01
N LEU A 234 -11.73 15.53 -25.07
CA LEU A 234 -10.42 14.95 -25.35
C LEU A 234 -9.26 15.64 -24.62
N LEU A 235 -9.40 16.90 -24.19
CA LEU A 235 -8.30 17.57 -23.49
C LEU A 235 -8.16 16.95 -22.11
N ARG A 236 -6.96 16.45 -21.76
CA ARG A 236 -6.70 15.87 -20.44
C ARG A 236 -6.03 16.88 -19.50
N TRP A 237 -6.43 18.14 -19.65
CA TRP A 237 -6.18 19.20 -18.68
C TRP A 237 -7.46 19.97 -18.42
N TRP A 238 -7.62 20.54 -17.23
CA TRP A 238 -8.84 21.22 -16.78
C TRP A 238 -8.50 22.37 -15.85
N VAL A 239 -9.10 23.54 -16.06
CA VAL A 239 -9.00 24.65 -15.09
C VAL A 239 -10.19 24.56 -14.15
N HIS A 240 -9.92 24.53 -12.85
CA HIS A 240 -10.95 24.47 -11.82
C HIS A 240 -10.75 25.61 -10.82
N GLY A 241 -11.87 26.20 -10.39
CA GLY A 241 -11.91 27.16 -9.29
C GLY A 241 -12.31 26.54 -7.95
N ASP A 242 -12.23 27.36 -6.89
CA ASP A 242 -12.62 27.02 -5.53
C ASP A 242 -11.95 25.74 -4.98
N ALA A 243 -10.71 25.49 -5.40
CA ALA A 243 -9.95 24.34 -4.95
C ALA A 243 -9.72 24.37 -3.44
N ARG A 244 -9.92 23.23 -2.79
CA ARG A 244 -9.72 23.07 -1.35
C ARG A 244 -9.03 21.76 -1.03
N LEU A 245 -8.18 21.80 -0.01
CA LEU A 245 -7.47 20.63 0.46
C LEU A 245 -8.21 20.02 1.66
N THR A 246 -8.68 18.79 1.52
CA THR A 246 -9.40 18.06 2.58
C THR A 246 -8.64 16.80 3.01
N HIS A 247 -9.25 16.01 3.91
CA HIS A 247 -8.69 14.70 4.28
C HIS A 247 -8.83 13.66 3.17
N ARG A 248 -9.75 13.85 2.21
CA ARG A 248 -9.99 12.95 1.07
C ARG A 248 -9.04 13.22 -0.08
N GLY A 249 -8.56 14.45 -0.22
CA GLY A 249 -7.64 14.85 -1.28
C GLY A 249 -7.77 16.32 -1.65
N LEU A 250 -7.47 16.62 -2.91
CA LEU A 250 -7.77 17.90 -3.54
C LEU A 250 -9.22 17.87 -4.03
N GLU A 251 -10.05 18.76 -3.52
CA GLU A 251 -11.43 18.94 -3.95
C GLU A 251 -11.55 20.17 -4.84
N VAL A 252 -12.29 20.04 -5.93
CA VAL A 252 -12.56 21.12 -6.89
C VAL A 252 -14.01 21.09 -7.33
N ILE A 253 -14.54 22.22 -7.78
CA ILE A 253 -15.88 22.26 -8.35
C ILE A 253 -15.87 21.58 -9.72
N GLY A 254 -16.53 20.43 -9.80
CA GLY A 254 -16.70 19.68 -11.05
C GLY A 254 -17.86 20.20 -11.90
N ARG A 255 -18.98 20.54 -11.25
CA ARG A 255 -20.20 21.13 -11.84
C ARG A 255 -20.94 22.00 -10.82
N LYS A 256 -21.71 22.98 -11.29
CA LYS A 256 -22.52 23.86 -10.43
C LYS A 256 -23.83 24.23 -11.12
N TYR A 257 -24.94 24.13 -10.39
CA TYR A 257 -26.28 24.36 -10.93
C TYR A 257 -27.06 25.32 -10.04
N PHE A 258 -27.96 26.09 -10.66
CA PHE A 258 -28.95 26.87 -9.94
C PHE A 258 -29.89 25.91 -9.20
N ALA A 259 -30.14 26.18 -7.92
CA ALA A 259 -31.00 25.35 -7.09
C ALA A 259 -32.08 26.16 -6.38
N PHE A 260 -33.13 25.45 -5.98
CA PHE A 260 -34.20 25.89 -5.12
C PHE A 260 -34.18 24.99 -3.88
N ILE A 261 -34.34 25.59 -2.70
CA ILE A 261 -34.46 24.91 -1.43
C ILE A 261 -35.72 25.48 -0.78
N ASP A 262 -36.69 24.62 -0.46
CA ASP A 262 -37.91 25.07 0.18
C ASP A 262 -37.67 25.47 1.64
N ARG A 263 -38.59 26.21 2.23
CA ARG A 263 -38.49 26.72 3.61
C ARG A 263 -38.68 25.63 4.66
N ASP A 264 -39.11 24.44 4.25
CA ASP A 264 -39.16 23.27 5.11
C ASP A 264 -37.78 22.61 5.30
N GLU A 265 -36.77 23.06 4.55
CA GLU A 265 -35.41 22.48 4.54
C GLU A 265 -35.38 20.99 4.19
N GLU A 266 -36.44 20.47 3.56
CA GLU A 266 -36.58 19.08 3.15
C GLU A 266 -36.59 18.99 1.62
N HIS A 267 -37.39 19.85 0.98
CA HIS A 267 -37.61 19.79 -0.45
C HIS A 267 -36.64 20.68 -1.24
N TRP A 268 -36.21 20.18 -2.40
CA TRP A 268 -35.25 20.90 -3.25
C TRP A 268 -35.48 20.65 -4.73
N ASP A 269 -34.93 21.51 -5.59
CA ASP A 269 -34.84 21.26 -7.03
C ASP A 269 -33.59 21.93 -7.61
N ALA A 270 -33.16 21.52 -8.80
CA ALA A 270 -32.04 22.12 -9.51
C ALA A 270 -32.25 22.16 -11.03
N ALA A 271 -31.81 23.26 -11.64
CA ALA A 271 -31.73 23.43 -13.08
C ALA A 271 -30.40 22.86 -13.60
N ASN A 272 -30.37 21.56 -13.88
CA ASN A 272 -29.18 20.79 -14.25
C ASN A 272 -28.90 20.69 -15.75
N VAL A 273 -29.57 21.52 -16.58
CA VAL A 273 -29.28 21.64 -18.02
C VAL A 273 -28.03 22.48 -18.29
N LEU A 274 -27.83 23.56 -17.52
CA LEU A 274 -26.76 24.53 -17.70
C LEU A 274 -25.77 24.44 -16.54
N ASP A 275 -24.52 24.08 -16.82
CA ASP A 275 -23.44 24.08 -15.84
C ASP A 275 -22.86 25.49 -15.67
N ASP A 276 -22.97 26.04 -14.46
CA ASP A 276 -22.45 27.35 -14.05
C ASP A 276 -21.02 27.24 -13.47
N ALA A 277 -20.42 26.04 -13.39
CA ALA A 277 -19.04 25.86 -12.91
C ALA A 277 -17.94 26.40 -13.84
N PRO A 278 -18.05 26.34 -15.18
CA PRO A 278 -16.99 26.81 -16.07
C PRO A 278 -16.59 28.27 -15.77
N LEU A 279 -15.28 28.50 -15.73
CA LEU A 279 -14.68 29.80 -15.45
C LEU A 279 -14.84 30.75 -16.62
N SER A 280 -14.46 32.02 -16.41
CA SER A 280 -14.41 33.00 -17.50
C SER A 280 -13.36 32.61 -18.55
N GLN A 281 -13.52 33.06 -19.79
CA GLN A 281 -12.55 32.81 -20.87
C GLN A 281 -11.14 33.35 -20.56
N HIS A 282 -11.02 34.35 -19.70
CA HIS A 282 -9.73 34.85 -19.23
C HIS A 282 -9.02 33.86 -18.28
N GLN A 283 -9.78 33.12 -17.48
CA GLN A 283 -9.24 32.15 -16.53
C GLN A 283 -9.11 30.74 -17.13
N ASP A 284 -9.99 30.38 -18.06
CA ASP A 284 -9.87 29.13 -18.81
C ASP A 284 -9.87 29.46 -20.32
N PRO A 285 -8.68 29.63 -20.91
CA PRO A 285 -8.55 29.91 -22.35
C PRO A 285 -9.10 28.79 -23.24
N TRP A 286 -9.23 27.56 -22.73
CA TRP A 286 -9.59 26.38 -23.51
C TRP A 286 -11.08 26.04 -23.44
N ARG A 287 -11.69 26.13 -22.26
CA ARG A 287 -13.10 25.76 -22.01
C ARG A 287 -13.92 26.85 -21.34
N GLY A 288 -13.36 28.05 -21.17
CA GLY A 288 -14.05 29.15 -20.53
C GLY A 288 -15.43 29.38 -21.12
N ARG A 289 -16.36 29.84 -20.28
CA ARG A 289 -17.80 29.84 -20.55
C ARG A 289 -18.15 30.40 -21.94
N VAL A 290 -18.55 29.51 -22.84
CA VAL A 290 -19.01 29.88 -24.20
C VAL A 290 -20.48 30.34 -24.12
N ASN A 291 -20.80 31.41 -24.87
CA ASN A 291 -22.00 32.24 -24.74
C ASN A 291 -23.36 31.52 -24.96
N SER A 292 -23.87 30.78 -23.98
CA SER A 292 -25.32 30.52 -23.81
C SER A 292 -25.98 31.63 -22.99
N ARG A 293 -25.62 32.89 -23.28
CA ARG A 293 -26.01 34.06 -22.46
C ARG A 293 -27.52 34.15 -22.29
N ASP A 294 -28.29 33.88 -23.34
CA ASP A 294 -29.74 34.04 -23.33
C ASP A 294 -30.43 33.03 -22.39
N ASP A 295 -30.08 31.74 -22.49
CA ASP A 295 -30.70 30.71 -21.64
C ASP A 295 -30.24 30.82 -20.20
N ARG A 296 -28.97 31.19 -19.98
CA ARG A 296 -28.48 31.49 -18.63
C ARG A 296 -29.18 32.71 -18.05
N GLN A 297 -29.39 33.77 -18.84
CA GLN A 297 -30.04 34.99 -18.40
C GLN A 297 -31.50 34.72 -18.01
N LYS A 298 -32.25 33.98 -18.85
CA LYS A 298 -33.61 33.53 -18.52
C LYS A 298 -33.66 32.72 -17.23
N LEU A 299 -32.74 31.75 -17.08
CA LEU A 299 -32.66 30.93 -15.88
C LEU A 299 -32.32 31.77 -14.64
N TYR A 300 -31.41 32.73 -14.77
CA TYR A 300 -31.04 33.64 -13.69
C TYR A 300 -32.21 34.56 -13.30
N GLU A 301 -32.97 35.08 -14.26
CA GLU A 301 -34.17 35.88 -13.99
C GLU A 301 -35.24 35.08 -13.24
N PHE A 302 -35.50 33.84 -13.66
CA PHE A 302 -36.38 32.94 -12.92
C PHE A 302 -35.85 32.69 -11.50
N TRP A 303 -34.58 32.32 -11.37
CA TRP A 303 -33.94 32.02 -10.09
C TRP A 303 -33.91 33.24 -9.13
N ALA A 304 -33.74 34.44 -9.67
CA ALA A 304 -33.78 35.69 -8.91
C ALA A 304 -35.21 36.10 -8.51
N SER A 305 -36.23 35.59 -9.21
CA SER A 305 -37.65 35.80 -8.87
C SER A 305 -38.17 34.88 -7.76
N LEU A 306 -37.38 33.87 -7.36
CA LEU A 306 -37.74 32.95 -6.27
C LEU A 306 -37.90 33.72 -4.94
N PRO A 307 -38.78 33.24 -4.03
CA PRO A 307 -38.93 33.84 -2.71
C PRO A 307 -37.59 33.96 -1.97
N GLU A 308 -37.45 35.03 -1.20
CA GLU A 308 -36.26 35.25 -0.37
C GLU A 308 -36.01 34.03 0.55
N GLY A 309 -34.74 33.63 0.64
CA GLY A 309 -34.29 32.45 1.39
C GLY A 309 -34.39 31.12 0.65
N THR A 310 -35.08 31.04 -0.50
CA THR A 310 -35.28 29.75 -1.21
C THR A 310 -34.35 29.52 -2.39
N ALA A 311 -33.63 30.56 -2.84
CA ALA A 311 -32.63 30.43 -3.88
C ALA A 311 -31.34 29.82 -3.32
N GLY A 312 -30.78 28.84 -4.03
CA GLY A 312 -29.55 28.17 -3.67
C GLY A 312 -28.71 27.70 -4.86
N TRP A 313 -27.66 26.95 -4.55
CA TRP A 313 -26.77 26.30 -5.49
C TRP A 313 -26.67 24.82 -5.20
N LEU A 314 -26.67 24.01 -6.25
CA LEU A 314 -26.24 22.61 -6.20
C LEU A 314 -24.84 22.51 -6.80
N THR A 315 -23.86 22.16 -5.98
CA THR A 315 -22.45 22.02 -6.39
C THR A 315 -22.04 20.56 -6.36
N ILE A 316 -21.49 20.06 -7.44
CA ILE A 316 -20.87 18.73 -7.52
C ILE A 316 -19.37 18.90 -7.34
N TRP A 317 -18.85 18.42 -6.21
CA TRP A 317 -17.43 18.43 -5.89
C TRP A 317 -16.77 17.18 -6.46
N GLY A 318 -15.69 17.37 -7.22
CA GLY A 318 -14.81 16.28 -7.64
C GLY A 318 -13.64 16.15 -6.67
N ILE A 319 -13.22 14.92 -6.36
CA ILE A 319 -12.10 14.63 -5.47
C ILE A 319 -10.98 13.97 -6.26
N ILE A 320 -9.79 14.55 -6.15
CA ILE A 320 -8.55 13.96 -6.64
C ILE A 320 -7.77 13.42 -5.43
N PRO A 321 -7.65 12.10 -5.28
CA PRO A 321 -6.86 11.49 -4.20
C PRO A 321 -5.41 11.97 -4.23
N LEU A 322 -4.79 12.14 -3.05
CA LEU A 322 -3.39 12.59 -2.97
C LEU A 322 -2.42 11.63 -3.67
N GLU A 323 -2.71 10.32 -3.69
CA GLU A 323 -1.91 9.34 -4.42
C GLU A 323 -1.97 9.47 -5.95
N HIS A 324 -2.99 10.14 -6.49
CA HIS A 324 -3.10 10.38 -7.94
C HIS A 324 -2.32 11.62 -8.37
N ILE A 325 -1.95 12.48 -7.42
CA ILE A 325 -1.16 13.69 -7.70
C ILE A 325 0.30 13.29 -7.72
N VAL A 326 0.95 13.53 -8.85
CA VAL A 326 2.36 13.18 -9.09
C VAL A 326 3.25 14.33 -8.65
N GLU A 327 2.89 15.56 -9.02
CA GLU A 327 3.66 16.76 -8.69
C GLU A 327 2.78 18.01 -8.70
N VAL A 328 3.24 19.05 -8.01
CA VAL A 328 2.63 20.37 -7.98
C VAL A 328 3.69 21.40 -8.34
N ASP A 329 3.39 22.18 -9.36
CA ASP A 329 4.13 23.37 -9.76
C ASP A 329 3.29 24.59 -9.38
N ASP A 330 3.77 25.35 -8.40
CA ASP A 330 3.07 26.54 -7.88
C ASP A 330 3.40 27.81 -8.67
N VAL A 331 4.17 27.72 -9.76
CA VAL A 331 4.57 28.88 -10.57
C VAL A 331 3.58 29.14 -11.70
N GLY A 332 3.22 28.11 -12.48
CA GLY A 332 2.47 28.25 -13.74
C GLY A 332 3.42 28.31 -14.95
N ASP A 333 2.93 28.82 -16.08
CA ASP A 333 3.71 29.00 -17.32
C ASP A 333 3.45 30.35 -18.01
N ASP A 334 3.90 30.50 -19.25
CA ASP A 334 3.75 31.70 -20.06
C ASP A 334 2.32 31.90 -20.62
N LEU A 335 1.46 30.88 -20.53
CA LEU A 335 0.05 30.97 -20.93
C LEU A 335 -0.87 31.25 -19.75
N THR A 336 -0.55 30.72 -18.58
CA THR A 336 -1.36 30.83 -17.38
C THR A 336 -0.49 30.88 -16.13
N GLU A 337 -0.77 31.84 -15.25
CA GLU A 337 -0.15 31.93 -13.92
C GLU A 337 -0.76 30.96 -12.89
N HIS A 338 -1.82 30.23 -13.27
CA HIS A 338 -2.46 29.22 -12.44
C HIS A 338 -1.45 28.12 -12.07
N PRO A 339 -1.37 27.69 -10.80
CA PRO A 339 -0.58 26.53 -10.44
C PRO A 339 -0.97 25.27 -11.23
N HIS A 340 0.04 24.50 -11.66
CA HIS A 340 -0.15 23.26 -12.38
C HIS A 340 -0.11 22.06 -11.43
N ILE A 341 -1.19 21.28 -11.43
CA ILE A 341 -1.31 20.05 -10.68
C ILE A 341 -1.21 18.88 -11.65
N TYR A 342 -0.10 18.16 -11.58
CA TYR A 342 0.15 17.00 -12.41
C TYR A 342 -0.46 15.76 -11.76
N VAL A 343 -1.40 15.13 -12.44
CA VAL A 343 -2.15 13.98 -11.95
C VAL A 343 -2.03 12.80 -12.90
N LYS A 344 -2.17 11.59 -12.36
CA LYS A 344 -2.36 10.40 -13.17
C LYS A 344 -3.85 10.08 -13.26
N VAL A 345 -4.42 10.18 -14.46
CA VAL A 345 -5.82 9.83 -14.68
C VAL A 345 -5.96 8.31 -14.86
N PRO A 346 -6.86 7.63 -14.12
CA PRO A 346 -7.09 6.20 -14.31
C PRO A 346 -7.47 5.86 -15.75
N LYS A 347 -7.03 4.69 -16.23
CA LYS A 347 -7.28 4.26 -17.60
C LYS A 347 -8.78 4.05 -17.82
N GLY A 348 -9.34 4.70 -18.85
CA GLY A 348 -10.77 4.64 -19.18
C GLY A 348 -11.59 5.79 -18.58
N GLU A 349 -11.00 6.59 -17.70
CA GLU A 349 -11.65 7.77 -17.13
C GLU A 349 -11.39 9.04 -17.98
N LEU A 350 -12.43 9.86 -18.10
CA LEU A 350 -12.39 11.14 -18.80
C LEU A 350 -12.04 12.33 -17.89
N ARG A 351 -12.05 12.13 -16.57
CA ARG A 351 -11.78 13.16 -15.57
C ARG A 351 -10.81 12.65 -14.51
N PRO A 352 -10.07 13.54 -13.83
CA PRO A 352 -9.08 13.15 -12.83
C PRO A 352 -9.71 12.77 -11.47
N PHE A 353 -11.04 12.70 -11.37
CA PHE A 353 -11.72 12.48 -10.10
C PHE A 353 -11.77 10.99 -9.76
N GLY A 354 -11.32 10.64 -8.57
CA GLY A 354 -11.51 9.29 -8.03
C GLY A 354 -12.88 9.10 -7.38
N ASP A 355 -13.54 10.21 -7.03
CA ASP A 355 -14.85 10.24 -6.37
C ASP A 355 -15.50 11.62 -6.58
N SER A 356 -16.81 11.73 -6.37
CA SER A 356 -17.54 12.99 -6.41
C SER A 356 -18.75 12.98 -5.49
N TYR A 357 -19.19 14.17 -5.05
CA TYR A 357 -20.38 14.27 -4.21
C TYR A 357 -21.12 15.61 -4.40
N PRO A 358 -22.45 15.59 -4.30
CA PRO A 358 -23.27 16.79 -4.40
C PRO A 358 -23.38 17.52 -3.06
N VAL A 359 -23.51 18.85 -3.09
CA VAL A 359 -23.77 19.71 -1.94
C VAL A 359 -24.76 20.79 -2.34
N LEU A 360 -25.84 20.94 -1.57
CA LEU A 360 -26.73 22.09 -1.67
C LEU A 360 -26.18 23.22 -0.80
N SER A 361 -26.47 24.46 -1.17
CA SER A 361 -26.13 25.64 -0.36
C SER A 361 -27.09 26.78 -0.65
N TYR A 362 -27.42 27.58 0.35
CA TYR A 362 -28.23 28.78 0.16
C TYR A 362 -27.45 29.87 -0.59
N ARG A 363 -28.16 30.68 -1.38
CA ARG A 363 -27.59 31.82 -2.11
C ARG A 363 -27.01 32.87 -1.16
N HIS A 364 -27.71 33.12 -0.07
CA HIS A 364 -27.35 34.11 0.95
C HIS A 364 -27.63 33.51 2.33
N GLY A 365 -26.66 33.60 3.25
CA GLY A 365 -26.83 33.20 4.64
C GLY A 365 -26.22 31.84 5.00
N TRP A 366 -26.49 31.44 6.25
CA TRP A 366 -26.04 30.20 6.86
C TRP A 366 -27.27 29.37 7.23
N GLY A 367 -27.26 28.09 6.86
CA GLY A 367 -28.32 27.13 7.15
C GLY A 367 -27.83 25.72 6.81
N ASN A 368 -28.56 24.70 7.25
CA ASN A 368 -28.28 23.32 6.89
C ASN A 368 -29.23 22.92 5.76
N PRO A 369 -28.76 22.92 4.51
CA PRO A 369 -29.61 22.50 3.39
C PRO A 369 -29.97 21.01 3.52
N PRO A 370 -31.08 20.58 2.90
CA PRO A 370 -31.52 19.18 2.93
C PRO A 370 -30.47 18.22 2.40
N ASP A 371 -30.59 16.97 2.85
CA ASP A 371 -29.93 15.85 2.18
C ASP A 371 -30.49 15.67 0.77
N ILE A 372 -29.58 15.44 -0.17
CA ILE A 372 -29.89 15.35 -1.59
C ILE A 372 -30.35 13.93 -1.88
N THR A 373 -31.65 13.70 -1.77
CA THR A 373 -32.30 12.46 -2.19
C THR A 373 -33.30 12.74 -3.30
N LEU A 374 -33.55 11.77 -4.17
CA LEU A 374 -34.53 11.91 -5.26
C LEU A 374 -35.97 12.03 -4.74
N ASP A 375 -36.27 11.40 -3.61
CA ASP A 375 -37.61 11.42 -3.00
C ASP A 375 -38.01 12.81 -2.50
N THR A 376 -37.03 13.64 -2.12
CA THR A 376 -37.25 15.01 -1.67
C THR A 376 -37.14 16.05 -2.79
N ARG A 377 -36.90 15.61 -4.04
CA ARG A 377 -36.81 16.53 -5.18
C ARG A 377 -38.20 16.92 -5.68
N VAL A 378 -38.47 18.22 -5.72
CA VAL A 378 -39.70 18.80 -6.30
C VAL A 378 -39.46 19.35 -7.71
N GLU A 379 -40.53 19.69 -8.42
CA GLU A 379 -40.47 20.26 -9.78
C GLU A 379 -40.67 21.77 -9.75
N LYS A 380 -39.67 22.52 -9.27
CA LYS A 380 -39.77 23.98 -9.16
C LYS A 380 -39.31 24.71 -10.42
N PHE A 381 -38.24 24.25 -11.05
CA PHE A 381 -37.72 24.86 -12.27
C PHE A 381 -38.56 24.46 -13.51
N PRO A 382 -38.64 25.32 -14.54
CA PRO A 382 -39.25 24.97 -15.82
C PRO A 382 -38.63 23.69 -16.40
N ALA A 383 -39.46 22.84 -17.02
CA ALA A 383 -39.05 21.54 -17.53
C ALA A 383 -37.89 21.61 -18.54
N GLU A 384 -37.80 22.69 -19.33
CA GLU A 384 -36.70 22.94 -20.28
C GLU A 384 -35.32 23.09 -19.62
N PHE A 385 -35.28 23.44 -18.32
CA PHE A 385 -34.04 23.56 -17.55
C PHE A 385 -33.75 22.35 -16.65
N ARG A 386 -34.60 21.30 -16.71
CA ARG A 386 -34.47 20.08 -15.92
C ARG A 386 -34.10 18.89 -16.82
N LYS A 387 -33.10 18.13 -16.39
CA LYS A 387 -32.75 16.79 -16.89
C LYS A 387 -32.91 15.78 -15.75
N PRO A 388 -33.19 14.50 -16.07
CA PRO A 388 -33.05 13.42 -15.10
C PRO A 388 -31.62 13.45 -14.52
N PHE A 389 -31.46 13.34 -13.20
CA PHE A 389 -30.13 13.13 -12.64
C PHE A 389 -29.67 11.71 -12.96
N PRO A 390 -28.35 11.48 -13.17
CA PRO A 390 -27.82 10.13 -13.27
C PRO A 390 -28.13 9.35 -11.98
N ILE A 391 -28.34 8.04 -12.15
CA ILE A 391 -28.63 7.03 -11.12
C ILE A 391 -27.59 7.02 -9.98
N GLU A 392 -26.44 7.67 -10.15
CA GLU A 392 -25.38 7.81 -9.14
C GLU A 392 -25.81 8.56 -7.87
N LEU A 393 -26.92 9.31 -7.90
CA LEU A 393 -27.55 9.88 -6.69
C LEU A 393 -28.45 8.87 -5.93
N GLU A 394 -28.65 7.65 -6.44
CA GLU A 394 -29.51 6.62 -5.84
C GLU A 394 -28.81 5.75 -4.79
N SER A 395 -27.51 5.91 -4.51
CA SER A 395 -26.87 5.09 -3.48
C SER A 395 -27.35 5.50 -2.09
N PRO A 396 -28.12 4.65 -1.38
CA PRO A 396 -28.34 4.87 0.04
C PRO A 396 -26.97 4.76 0.69
N ARG A 397 -26.61 5.74 1.53
CA ARG A 397 -25.58 5.49 2.53
C ARG A 397 -26.15 4.40 3.44
N ASP A 398 -25.83 3.15 3.13
CA ASP A 398 -26.05 2.04 4.02
C ASP A 398 -25.05 2.21 5.18
N GLU A 399 -25.40 3.13 6.09
CA GLU A 399 -24.87 3.16 7.43
C GLU A 399 -25.29 1.85 8.09
N SER A 400 -24.46 0.83 7.88
CA SER A 400 -24.35 -0.29 8.79
C SER A 400 -23.88 0.27 10.14
N GLN A 401 -24.85 0.76 10.92
CA GLN A 401 -24.69 0.97 12.35
C GLN A 401 -24.25 -0.37 12.96
N PRO A 402 -23.08 -0.46 13.61
CA PRO A 402 -22.79 -1.61 14.45
C PRO A 402 -23.76 -1.54 15.64
N GLY A 403 -24.66 -2.53 15.68
CA GLY A 403 -25.67 -2.70 16.71
C GLY A 403 -25.11 -2.82 18.12
N THR A 404 -26.00 -2.48 19.04
CA THR A 404 -26.02 -2.66 20.51
C THR A 404 -25.14 -3.76 21.09
#